data_AF-A0A222P4R1-F1
#
_entry.id   AF-A0A222P4R1-F1
#
_cell.length_a   1.000
_cell.length_b   1.000
_cell.length_c   1.000
_cell.angle_alpha   90.00
_cell.angle_beta   90.00
_cell.angle_gamma   90.00
#
_symmetry.space_group_name_H-M   'P 1'
#
loop_
_entity.id
_entity.type
_entity.pdbx_description
1 polymer ?
#
loop_
_entity_poly.entity_id
_entity_poly.type
_entity_poly.pdbx_seq_one_letter_code
_entity_poly.pdbx_strand_id
1 'polypeptide(L)'
;MTKKFTDNLLATLYLKISSRYRELSEDKLHPNTQEIYWSMVHELNYELNSPVSRLHELAEEEKFKVFAVLNTFFTSLNSYPSQVPFNYVFAPQPIIIHESRWHHHSCYCPHNDVLFTWLMLDSISHRHGRWSGVSNHHRHSSKKKEDLVLILLVVAMVIAVAAAFVAAYYLLRELLDNLERISFNEGWLQAVVNLSSAIGSMAVTGLFASLFASAPLAAFALAAGITNPVGVVVLGVICLSLLGGALGCFITNQIQNYVIKEANKDALDPLDPHRYGLTLEQEQHLIRNNFDLIKVKCAIVALHEQIGKEMPPRLHRIFSDSDGKQALLDKIRNLRSGQAGYLITVGTGANQLHFNLRLPSIPVQPVEEINPSVNSSEGYHDYPEPSAPPAYD
;
A
#
# COMPACT_ATOMS: atom_id res chain seq x y z
N MET A 1 -11.61 8.23 -24.89
CA MET A 1 -10.99 8.72 -23.64
C MET A 1 -9.70 7.95 -23.46
N THR A 2 -8.55 8.62 -23.45
CA THR A 2 -7.25 7.99 -23.18
C THR A 2 -7.10 7.70 -21.69
N LYS A 3 -6.50 6.56 -21.32
CA LYS A 3 -6.27 6.23 -19.90
C LYS A 3 -5.08 7.00 -19.35
N LYS A 4 -5.19 7.42 -18.09
CA LYS A 4 -4.13 8.09 -17.33
C LYS A 4 -3.32 7.06 -16.55
N PHE A 5 -2.02 7.30 -16.37
CA PHE A 5 -1.19 6.50 -15.48
C PHE A 5 -1.45 6.92 -14.03
N THR A 6 -2.17 6.07 -13.29
CA THR A 6 -2.60 6.35 -11.92
C THR A 6 -1.50 6.04 -10.91
N ASP A 7 -1.62 6.60 -9.71
CA ASP A 7 -0.66 6.34 -8.63
C ASP A 7 -0.68 4.87 -8.21
N ASN A 8 -1.84 4.21 -8.28
CA ASN A 8 -1.94 2.77 -8.07
C ASN A 8 -1.17 1.95 -9.12
N LEU A 9 -1.24 2.35 -10.40
CA LEU A 9 -0.46 1.72 -11.47
C LEU A 9 1.04 1.95 -11.26
N LEU A 10 1.45 3.14 -10.81
CA LEU A 10 2.84 3.44 -10.43
C LEU A 10 3.33 2.51 -9.32
N ALA A 11 2.58 2.40 -8.23
CA ALA A 11 2.96 1.55 -7.10
C ALA A 11 3.06 0.07 -7.51
N THR A 12 2.06 -0.41 -8.27
CA THR A 12 2.03 -1.79 -8.77
C THR A 12 3.19 -2.08 -9.70
N LEU A 13 3.48 -1.17 -10.63
CA LEU A 13 4.60 -1.28 -11.56
C LEU A 13 5.93 -1.32 -10.81
N TYR A 14 6.14 -0.40 -9.86
CA TYR A 14 7.36 -0.34 -9.06
C TYR A 14 7.62 -1.65 -8.31
N LEU A 15 6.61 -2.18 -7.59
CA LEU A 15 6.73 -3.43 -6.84
C LEU A 15 7.03 -4.62 -7.75
N LYS A 16 6.41 -4.68 -8.93
CA LYS A 16 6.68 -5.74 -9.90
C LYS A 16 8.08 -5.64 -10.52
N ILE A 17 8.56 -4.43 -10.81
CA ILE A 17 9.95 -4.21 -11.25
C ILE A 17 10.93 -4.66 -10.16
N SER A 18 10.69 -4.28 -8.90
CA SER A 18 11.51 -4.69 -7.75
C SER A 18 11.56 -6.22 -7.59
N SER A 19 10.39 -6.89 -7.63
CA SER A 19 10.32 -8.35 -7.56
C SER A 19 11.03 -9.03 -8.74
N ARG A 20 10.80 -8.54 -9.96
CA ARG A 20 11.39 -9.10 -11.17
C ARG A 20 12.91 -8.91 -11.19
N TYR A 21 13.41 -7.80 -10.67
CA TYR A 21 14.84 -7.56 -10.51
C TYR A 21 15.46 -8.59 -9.58
N ARG A 22 14.83 -8.82 -8.42
CA ARG A 22 15.31 -9.82 -7.45
C ARG A 22 15.38 -11.21 -8.09
N GLU A 23 14.32 -11.64 -8.77
CA GLU A 23 14.30 -12.91 -9.51
C GLU A 23 15.44 -13.03 -10.52
N LEU A 24 15.64 -12.01 -11.37
CA LEU A 24 16.67 -12.03 -12.40
C LEU A 24 18.09 -11.89 -11.83
N SER A 25 18.25 -11.20 -10.70
CA SER A 25 19.55 -11.02 -10.04
C SER A 25 20.02 -12.28 -9.29
N GLU A 26 19.08 -13.14 -8.88
CA GLU A 26 19.36 -14.43 -8.26
C GLU A 26 19.61 -15.53 -9.32
N ASP A 27 19.14 -15.32 -10.55
CA ASP A 27 19.36 -16.23 -11.66
C ASP A 27 20.80 -16.12 -12.19
N LYS A 28 21.48 -17.27 -12.29
CA LYS A 28 22.85 -17.36 -12.82
C LYS A 28 22.93 -17.01 -14.31
N LEU A 29 21.79 -16.96 -15.00
CA LEU A 29 21.68 -16.64 -16.43
C LEU A 29 21.86 -15.15 -16.75
N HIS A 30 21.68 -14.24 -15.79
CA HIS A 30 21.79 -12.80 -16.00
C HIS A 30 22.81 -12.16 -15.05
N PRO A 31 24.12 -12.29 -15.34
CA PRO A 31 25.16 -11.86 -14.41
C PRO A 31 25.32 -10.34 -14.29
N ASN A 32 24.78 -9.55 -15.23
CA ASN A 32 25.01 -8.10 -15.28
C ASN A 32 23.72 -7.28 -15.16
N THR A 33 23.72 -6.27 -14.28
CA THR A 33 22.63 -5.30 -14.07
C THR A 33 22.18 -4.63 -15.36
N GLN A 34 23.08 -4.39 -16.32
CA GLN A 34 22.73 -3.80 -17.62
C GLN A 34 21.90 -4.75 -18.50
N GLU A 35 22.18 -6.07 -18.46
CA GLU A 35 21.40 -7.07 -19.20
C GLU A 35 20.00 -7.21 -18.61
N ILE A 36 19.92 -7.20 -17.27
CA ILE A 36 18.64 -7.19 -16.54
C ILE A 36 17.82 -5.94 -16.92
N TYR A 37 18.46 -4.76 -17.00
CA TYR A 37 17.79 -3.53 -17.43
C TYR A 37 17.18 -3.65 -18.83
N TRP A 38 17.97 -4.06 -19.82
CA TRP A 38 17.48 -4.20 -21.20
C TRP A 38 16.38 -5.25 -21.33
N SER A 39 16.49 -6.37 -20.61
CA SER A 39 15.44 -7.38 -20.54
C SER A 39 14.11 -6.78 -20.07
N MET A 40 14.12 -6.02 -18.96
CA MET A 40 12.92 -5.35 -18.47
C MET A 40 12.40 -4.25 -19.40
N VAL A 41 13.28 -3.51 -20.08
CA VAL A 41 12.86 -2.53 -21.09
C VAL A 41 12.09 -3.22 -22.23
N HIS A 42 12.54 -4.38 -22.68
CA HIS A 42 11.83 -5.16 -23.70
C HIS A 42 10.50 -5.70 -23.18
N GLU A 43 10.47 -6.25 -21.97
CA GLU A 43 9.22 -6.73 -21.34
C GLU A 43 8.18 -5.59 -21.19
N LEU A 44 8.62 -4.39 -20.77
CA LEU A 44 7.74 -3.21 -20.64
C LEU A 44 7.28 -2.66 -21.99
N ASN A 45 8.15 -2.62 -23.00
CA ASN A 45 7.76 -2.24 -24.35
C ASN A 45 6.73 -3.20 -24.94
N TYR A 46 6.85 -4.50 -24.65
CA TYR A 46 5.85 -5.48 -25.04
C TYR A 46 4.50 -5.20 -24.35
N GLU A 47 4.50 -4.97 -23.04
CA GLU A 47 3.29 -4.64 -22.28
C GLU A 47 2.61 -3.35 -22.79
N LEU A 48 3.37 -2.30 -23.07
CA LEU A 48 2.85 -1.03 -23.63
C LEU A 48 2.21 -1.18 -25.01
N ASN A 49 2.57 -2.22 -25.76
CA ASN A 49 2.07 -2.49 -27.10
C ASN A 49 1.04 -3.65 -27.14
N SER A 50 0.89 -4.41 -26.04
CA SER A 50 0.04 -5.60 -25.97
C SER A 50 -1.41 -5.24 -25.60
N PRO A 51 -2.42 -5.62 -26.41
CA PRO A 51 -3.82 -5.22 -26.19
C PRO A 51 -4.46 -5.78 -24.91
N VAL A 52 -3.86 -6.80 -24.30
CA VAL A 52 -4.32 -7.38 -23.02
C VAL A 52 -3.77 -6.63 -21.80
N SER A 53 -2.79 -5.74 -22.01
CA SER A 53 -2.13 -4.98 -20.94
C SER A 53 -2.96 -3.76 -20.53
N ARG A 54 -3.00 -3.46 -19.23
CA ARG A 54 -3.57 -2.19 -18.72
C ARG A 54 -2.75 -0.97 -19.16
N LEU A 55 -1.50 -1.17 -19.57
CA LEU A 55 -0.59 -0.11 -20.03
C LEU A 55 -0.78 0.25 -21.52
N HIS A 56 -1.50 -0.57 -22.29
CA HIS A 56 -1.66 -0.39 -23.73
C HIS A 56 -2.37 0.90 -24.14
N GLU A 57 -3.47 1.20 -23.45
CA GLU A 57 -4.36 2.33 -23.74
C GLU A 57 -3.90 3.66 -23.11
N LEU A 58 -2.68 3.71 -22.58
CA LEU A 58 -2.10 4.94 -22.05
C LEU A 58 -1.81 5.94 -23.18
N ALA A 59 -2.07 7.23 -22.93
CA ALA A 59 -1.61 8.30 -23.81
C ALA A 59 -0.08 8.31 -23.91
N GLU A 60 0.49 8.79 -25.02
CA GLU A 60 1.95 8.80 -25.24
C GLU A 60 2.71 9.47 -24.09
N GLU A 61 2.24 10.63 -23.63
CA GLU A 61 2.80 11.35 -22.47
C GLU A 61 2.81 10.52 -21.18
N GLU A 62 1.79 9.68 -20.98
CA GLU A 62 1.65 8.81 -19.80
C GLU A 62 2.56 7.57 -19.91
N LYS A 63 2.89 7.12 -21.13
CA LYS A 63 3.86 6.03 -21.35
C LYS A 63 5.28 6.41 -20.90
N PHE A 64 5.66 7.70 -20.98
CA PHE A 64 6.94 8.16 -20.44
C PHE A 64 7.05 7.91 -18.93
N LYS A 65 5.94 8.01 -18.18
CA LYS A 65 5.95 7.79 -16.72
C LYS A 65 6.27 6.35 -16.36
N VAL A 66 5.87 5.37 -17.19
CA VAL A 66 6.19 3.94 -17.01
C VAL A 66 7.71 3.75 -17.02
N PHE A 67 8.40 4.33 -18.01
CA PHE A 67 9.86 4.28 -18.07
C PHE A 67 10.53 5.12 -16.99
N ALA A 68 9.93 6.24 -16.59
CA ALA A 68 10.44 7.02 -15.45
C ALA A 68 10.45 6.19 -14.16
N VAL A 69 9.45 5.33 -13.91
CA VAL A 69 9.43 4.40 -12.78
C VAL A 69 10.56 3.37 -12.87
N LEU A 70 10.74 2.73 -14.03
CA LEU A 70 11.85 1.80 -14.27
C LEU A 70 13.20 2.45 -14.01
N ASN A 71 13.45 3.61 -14.63
CA ASN A 71 14.70 4.33 -14.49
C ASN A 71 14.93 4.79 -13.06
N THR A 72 13.87 5.20 -12.35
CA THR A 72 13.95 5.53 -10.93
C THR A 72 14.40 4.33 -10.09
N PHE A 73 13.87 3.13 -10.37
CA PHE A 73 14.30 1.92 -9.68
C PHE A 73 15.78 1.61 -9.94
N PHE A 74 16.22 1.55 -11.19
CA PHE A 74 17.61 1.21 -11.51
C PHE A 74 18.61 2.26 -11.03
N THR A 75 18.29 3.55 -11.13
CA THR A 75 19.14 4.63 -10.59
C THR A 75 19.22 4.62 -9.07
N SER A 76 18.31 3.90 -8.38
CA SER A 76 18.39 3.69 -6.94
C SER A 76 19.30 2.53 -6.53
N LEU A 77 19.75 1.69 -7.46
CA LEU A 77 20.64 0.56 -7.17
C LEU A 77 22.10 1.02 -7.00
N ASN A 78 22.79 0.48 -5.99
CA ASN A 78 24.21 0.80 -5.71
C ASN A 78 25.18 0.51 -6.87
N SER A 79 24.85 -0.45 -7.73
CA SER A 79 25.72 -0.93 -8.80
C SER A 79 25.41 -0.33 -10.17
N TYR A 80 24.41 0.55 -10.29
CA TYR A 80 24.03 1.12 -11.58
C TYR A 80 24.79 2.44 -11.84
N PRO A 81 25.52 2.58 -12.96
CA PRO A 81 26.26 3.80 -13.26
C PRO A 81 25.28 4.97 -13.45
N SER A 82 25.50 6.06 -12.70
CA SER A 82 24.66 7.26 -12.65
C SER A 82 24.55 8.06 -13.98
N GLN A 83 25.07 7.53 -15.09
CA GLN A 83 25.31 8.26 -16.34
C GLN A 83 24.93 7.46 -17.59
N VAL A 84 23.83 6.69 -17.57
CA VAL A 84 23.27 6.20 -18.85
C VAL A 84 22.38 7.32 -19.42
N PRO A 85 22.76 8.00 -20.52
CA PRO A 85 21.86 8.94 -21.18
C PRO A 85 20.67 8.16 -21.74
N PHE A 86 19.50 8.39 -21.17
CA PHE A 86 18.28 7.72 -21.61
C PHE A 86 17.73 8.41 -22.87
N ASN A 87 17.93 7.79 -24.03
CA ASN A 87 17.20 8.15 -25.24
C ASN A 87 15.85 7.42 -25.24
N TYR A 88 14.78 8.16 -24.96
CA TYR A 88 13.40 7.66 -25.06
C TYR A 88 12.99 7.61 -26.53
N VAL A 89 13.24 6.49 -27.21
CA VAL A 89 12.72 6.27 -28.56
C VAL A 89 11.52 5.32 -28.47
N PHE A 90 10.32 5.90 -28.56
CA PHE A 90 9.09 5.13 -28.75
C PHE A 90 9.00 4.71 -30.21
N ALA A 91 9.47 3.51 -30.52
CA ALA A 91 9.21 2.88 -31.81
C ALA A 91 7.97 1.97 -31.65
N PRO A 92 6.82 2.29 -32.27
CA PRO A 92 5.71 1.34 -32.32
C PRO A 92 6.19 0.09 -33.05
N GLN A 93 6.32 -1.01 -32.30
CA GLN A 93 6.72 -2.29 -32.88
C GLN A 93 5.47 -3.09 -33.24
N PRO A 94 5.35 -3.60 -34.48
CA PRO A 94 4.28 -4.52 -34.82
C PRO A 94 4.46 -5.82 -34.03
N ILE A 95 3.58 -6.06 -33.05
CA ILE A 95 3.58 -7.32 -32.32
C ILE A 95 2.97 -8.39 -33.23
N ILE A 96 3.79 -9.33 -33.69
CA ILE A 96 3.31 -10.56 -34.29
C ILE A 96 3.04 -11.54 -33.14
N ILE A 97 1.78 -11.73 -32.79
CA ILE A 97 1.34 -12.70 -31.77
C ILE A 97 1.47 -14.11 -32.36
N HIS A 98 2.70 -14.64 -32.46
CA HIS A 98 2.94 -16.00 -32.97
C HIS A 98 3.65 -16.95 -32.02
N GLU A 99 4.04 -16.52 -30.82
CA GLU A 99 4.72 -17.40 -29.87
C GLU A 99 3.91 -17.67 -28.60
N SER A 100 3.51 -18.92 -28.43
CA SER A 100 2.85 -19.47 -27.25
C SER A 100 3.70 -19.41 -25.96
N ARG A 101 4.99 -19.06 -26.05
CA ARG A 101 5.87 -18.85 -24.88
C ARG A 101 5.50 -17.62 -24.04
N TRP A 102 4.79 -16.66 -24.61
CA TRP A 102 4.51 -15.36 -23.96
C TRP A 102 3.08 -15.23 -23.41
N HIS A 103 2.24 -16.26 -23.61
CA HIS A 103 0.85 -16.26 -23.12
C HIS A 103 0.70 -16.36 -21.58
N HIS A 104 1.80 -16.43 -20.83
CA HIS A 104 1.79 -16.37 -19.35
C HIS A 104 2.42 -15.08 -18.79
N HIS A 105 2.86 -14.15 -19.64
CA HIS A 105 3.60 -12.95 -19.24
C HIS A 105 2.71 -11.70 -19.23
N SER A 106 1.81 -11.62 -18.24
CA SER A 106 1.36 -10.32 -17.73
C SER A 106 2.27 -9.93 -16.56
N CYS A 107 3.55 -9.74 -16.85
CA CYS A 107 4.59 -9.52 -15.84
C CYS A 107 4.30 -8.23 -15.06
N TYR A 108 3.80 -7.19 -15.74
CA TYR A 108 3.66 -5.85 -15.16
C TYR A 108 2.22 -5.40 -14.92
N CYS A 109 1.23 -6.11 -15.47
CA CYS A 109 -0.19 -5.82 -15.24
C CYS A 109 -0.83 -6.80 -14.24
N PRO A 110 -1.58 -6.33 -13.23
CA PRO A 110 -2.50 -7.21 -12.53
C PRO A 110 -3.71 -7.45 -13.44
N HIS A 111 -3.86 -8.66 -13.97
CA HIS A 111 -5.21 -9.18 -14.18
C HIS A 111 -5.84 -9.24 -12.79
N ASN A 112 -7.02 -8.64 -12.66
CA ASN A 112 -7.79 -8.58 -11.42
C ASN A 112 -7.80 -9.95 -10.77
N ASP A 113 -7.27 -10.07 -9.55
CA ASP A 113 -7.80 -11.01 -8.58
C ASP A 113 -7.24 -10.85 -7.15
N VAL A 114 -7.37 -9.62 -6.61
CA VAL A 114 -7.24 -9.37 -5.16
C VAL A 114 -8.26 -10.22 -4.37
N LEU A 115 -9.39 -10.56 -4.99
CA LEU A 115 -10.38 -11.51 -4.47
C LEU A 115 -9.86 -12.95 -4.48
N PHE A 116 -9.13 -13.41 -5.50
CA PHE A 116 -8.63 -14.80 -5.59
C PHE A 116 -7.43 -15.07 -4.68
N THR A 117 -6.52 -14.10 -4.51
CA THR A 117 -5.39 -14.24 -3.56
C THR A 117 -5.87 -14.22 -2.10
N TRP A 118 -7.00 -13.54 -1.81
CA TRP A 118 -7.64 -13.54 -0.49
C TRP A 118 -8.52 -14.80 -0.27
N LEU A 119 -9.26 -15.24 -1.30
CA LEU A 119 -10.05 -16.48 -1.28
C LEU A 119 -9.19 -17.76 -1.21
N MET A 120 -7.99 -17.77 -1.80
CA MET A 120 -7.08 -18.93 -1.71
C MET A 120 -6.46 -19.08 -0.32
N LEU A 121 -6.26 -17.98 0.42
CA LEU A 121 -5.77 -18.04 1.80
C LEU A 121 -6.87 -18.45 2.79
N ASP A 122 -8.12 -18.06 2.51
CA ASP A 122 -9.30 -18.43 3.33
C ASP A 122 -9.70 -19.91 3.15
N SER A 123 -9.43 -20.51 1.98
CA SER A 123 -9.71 -21.93 1.71
C SER A 123 -8.83 -22.94 2.46
N ILE A 124 -7.73 -22.48 3.09
CA ILE A 124 -6.85 -23.34 3.90
C ILE A 124 -7.19 -23.22 5.40
N SER A 125 -7.97 -22.21 5.80
CA SER A 125 -8.16 -21.93 7.23
C SER A 125 -9.33 -22.67 7.88
N HIS A 126 -10.45 -22.96 7.20
CA HIS A 126 -11.64 -23.53 7.87
C HIS A 126 -12.36 -24.66 7.11
N ARG A 127 -12.20 -25.90 7.60
CA ARG A 127 -13.30 -26.88 7.64
C ARG A 127 -13.44 -27.52 9.02
N HIS A 128 -14.55 -27.18 9.66
CA HIS A 128 -15.15 -27.87 10.80
C HIS A 128 -15.84 -29.19 10.40
N GLY A 129 -15.94 -30.08 11.37
CA GLY A 129 -16.96 -31.14 11.46
C GLY A 129 -16.40 -32.36 12.19
N ARG A 130 -17.07 -33.00 13.16
CA ARG A 130 -18.41 -32.82 13.73
C ARG A 130 -18.49 -33.75 14.96
N TRP A 131 -19.34 -33.37 15.92
CA TRP A 131 -20.07 -34.20 16.90
C TRP A 131 -19.84 -35.72 16.96
N SER A 132 -19.62 -36.25 18.17
CA SER A 132 -20.67 -36.78 19.08
C SER A 132 -20.05 -37.75 20.09
N GLY A 133 -20.49 -37.72 21.35
CA GLY A 133 -20.08 -38.67 22.37
C GLY A 133 -20.64 -38.34 23.74
N VAL A 134 -21.89 -38.76 23.97
CA VAL A 134 -22.63 -38.68 25.23
C VAL A 134 -22.02 -39.60 26.29
N SER A 135 -21.98 -39.17 27.55
CA SER A 135 -22.28 -40.06 28.69
C SER A 135 -22.90 -39.29 29.86
N ASN A 136 -24.02 -39.84 30.33
CA ASN A 136 -24.77 -39.42 31.51
C ASN A 136 -24.11 -39.94 32.79
N HIS A 137 -24.16 -39.17 33.89
CA HIS A 137 -24.35 -39.73 35.22
C HIS A 137 -25.10 -38.77 36.16
N HIS A 138 -26.13 -39.33 36.79
CA HIS A 138 -27.02 -38.71 37.78
C HIS A 138 -26.32 -38.40 39.11
N ARG A 139 -26.75 -37.34 39.83
CA ARG A 139 -27.30 -37.49 41.20
C ARG A 139 -27.92 -36.20 41.77
N HIS A 140 -29.04 -36.40 42.47
CA HIS A 140 -29.88 -35.42 43.16
C HIS A 140 -29.19 -34.63 44.28
N SER A 141 -29.60 -33.38 44.49
CA SER A 141 -29.94 -32.86 45.83
C SER A 141 -30.64 -31.50 45.73
N SER A 142 -31.92 -31.47 46.13
CA SER A 142 -32.75 -30.29 46.23
C SER A 142 -32.41 -29.49 47.50
N LYS A 143 -31.66 -28.41 47.34
CA LYS A 143 -31.63 -27.18 48.16
C LYS A 143 -30.35 -26.43 47.78
N LYS A 144 -30.46 -25.25 47.14
CA LYS A 144 -29.43 -24.22 46.83
C LYS A 144 -29.66 -23.53 45.46
N LYS A 145 -30.90 -23.11 45.15
CA LYS A 145 -31.17 -22.33 43.92
C LYS A 145 -30.47 -20.96 43.97
N GLU A 146 -30.36 -20.38 45.16
CA GLU A 146 -29.68 -19.11 45.40
C GLU A 146 -28.17 -19.22 45.16
N ASP A 147 -27.49 -20.25 45.68
CA ASP A 147 -26.05 -20.46 45.42
C ASP A 147 -25.74 -20.64 43.92
N LEU A 148 -26.61 -21.30 43.16
CA LEU A 148 -26.41 -21.50 41.72
C LEU A 148 -26.60 -20.19 40.94
N VAL A 149 -27.60 -19.38 41.30
CA VAL A 149 -27.83 -18.06 40.69
C VAL A 149 -26.70 -17.10 41.03
N LEU A 150 -26.19 -17.12 42.27
CA LEU A 150 -25.02 -16.35 42.68
C LEU A 150 -23.77 -16.76 41.88
N ILE A 151 -23.48 -18.06 41.76
CA ILE A 151 -22.32 -18.53 40.97
C ILE A 151 -22.46 -18.12 39.50
N LEU A 152 -23.65 -18.28 38.91
CA LEU A 152 -23.92 -17.88 37.54
C LEU A 152 -23.71 -16.36 37.35
N LEU A 153 -24.20 -15.55 38.28
CA LEU A 153 -24.04 -14.10 38.24
C LEU A 153 -22.57 -13.70 38.36
N VAL A 154 -21.82 -14.33 39.26
CA VAL A 154 -20.37 -14.07 39.41
C VAL A 154 -19.63 -14.43 38.12
N VAL A 155 -19.89 -15.61 37.53
CA VAL A 155 -19.27 -16.02 36.27
C VAL A 155 -19.62 -15.06 35.14
N ALA A 156 -20.88 -14.66 35.01
CA ALA A 156 -21.33 -13.71 34.00
C ALA A 156 -20.66 -12.34 34.17
N MET A 157 -20.50 -11.87 35.40
CA MET A 157 -19.81 -10.62 35.71
C MET A 157 -18.32 -10.70 35.39
N VAL A 158 -17.65 -11.81 35.70
CA VAL A 158 -16.24 -12.02 35.33
C VAL A 158 -16.06 -11.97 33.82
N ILE A 159 -16.93 -12.62 33.05
CA ILE A 159 -16.91 -12.58 31.58
C ILE A 159 -17.16 -11.16 31.07
N ALA A 160 -18.17 -10.47 31.60
CA ALA A 160 -18.51 -9.11 31.20
C ALA A 160 -17.37 -8.13 31.47
N VAL A 161 -16.72 -8.24 32.63
CA VAL A 161 -15.55 -7.43 32.99
C VAL A 161 -14.37 -7.75 32.07
N ALA A 162 -14.07 -9.02 31.84
CA ALA A 162 -12.99 -9.42 30.92
C ALA A 162 -13.25 -8.89 29.49
N ALA A 163 -14.48 -9.01 28.99
CA ALA A 163 -14.87 -8.49 27.67
C ALA A 163 -14.80 -6.96 27.63
N ALA A 164 -15.18 -6.28 28.71
CA ALA A 164 -15.06 -4.82 28.82
C ALA A 164 -13.60 -4.35 28.83
N PHE A 165 -12.68 -5.11 29.45
CA PHE A 165 -11.24 -4.82 29.37
C PHE A 165 -10.69 -4.97 27.96
N VAL A 166 -11.09 -6.04 27.25
CA VAL A 166 -10.72 -6.23 25.84
C VAL A 166 -11.27 -5.08 24.97
N ALA A 167 -12.52 -4.68 25.20
CA ALA A 167 -13.16 -3.56 24.50
C ALA A 167 -12.47 -2.22 24.81
N ALA A 168 -12.14 -1.97 26.08
CA ALA A 168 -11.40 -0.77 26.49
C ALA A 168 -10.00 -0.73 25.86
N TYR A 169 -9.30 -1.87 25.80
CA TYR A 169 -8.01 -1.98 25.11
C TYR A 169 -8.16 -1.69 23.62
N TYR A 170 -9.18 -2.24 22.96
CA TYR A 170 -9.49 -1.95 21.56
C TYR A 170 -9.77 -0.46 21.32
N LEU A 171 -10.62 0.16 22.16
CA LEU A 171 -10.93 1.58 22.07
C LEU A 171 -9.71 2.47 22.33
N LEU A 172 -8.84 2.11 23.27
CA LEU A 172 -7.59 2.82 23.52
C LEU A 172 -6.63 2.73 22.33
N ARG A 173 -6.52 1.54 21.72
CA ARG A 173 -5.75 1.32 20.50
C ARG A 173 -6.25 2.23 19.37
N GLU A 174 -7.54 2.19 19.08
CA GLU A 174 -8.18 3.02 18.04
C GLU A 174 -8.05 4.52 18.35
N LEU A 175 -8.19 4.92 19.62
CA LEU A 175 -8.00 6.32 20.04
C LEU A 175 -6.60 6.82 19.69
N LEU A 176 -5.56 6.05 19.99
CA LEU A 176 -4.18 6.44 19.71
C LEU A 176 -3.89 6.51 18.20
N ASP A 177 -4.43 5.58 17.42
CA ASP A 177 -4.31 5.58 15.95
C ASP A 177 -5.03 6.79 15.33
N ASN A 178 -6.24 7.10 15.80
CA ASN A 178 -7.00 8.26 15.36
C ASN A 178 -6.33 9.58 15.74
N LEU A 179 -5.76 9.68 16.96
CA LEU A 179 -4.99 10.86 17.38
C LEU A 179 -3.73 11.07 16.54
N GLU A 180 -3.06 9.99 16.15
CA GLU A 180 -1.94 10.07 15.21
C GLU A 180 -2.38 10.62 13.86
N ARG A 181 -3.45 10.06 13.29
CA ARG A 181 -4.00 10.50 12.00
C ARG A 181 -4.40 11.97 12.02
N ILE A 182 -4.97 12.46 13.12
CA ILE A 182 -5.28 13.89 13.31
C ILE A 182 -3.99 14.72 13.36
N SER A 183 -3.01 14.30 14.18
CA SER A 183 -1.77 15.05 14.39
C SER A 183 -0.95 15.22 13.12
N PHE A 184 -0.99 14.25 12.21
CA PHE A 184 -0.21 14.26 10.96
C PHE A 184 -1.07 14.54 9.71
N ASN A 185 -2.34 14.89 9.89
CA ASN A 185 -3.29 15.13 8.79
C ASN A 185 -3.41 13.95 7.80
N GLU A 186 -3.35 12.72 8.31
CA GLU A 186 -3.46 11.46 7.56
C GLU A 186 -4.90 10.94 7.61
N GLY A 187 -5.84 11.72 7.06
CA GLY A 187 -7.27 11.39 7.11
C GLY A 187 -7.91 11.79 8.44
N TRP A 188 -7.72 13.05 8.85
CA TRP A 188 -8.30 13.61 10.09
C TRP A 188 -9.82 13.41 10.17
N LEU A 189 -10.54 13.54 9.05
CA LEU A 189 -11.99 13.37 9.01
C LEU A 189 -12.37 11.92 9.34
N GLN A 190 -11.65 10.95 8.78
CA GLN A 190 -11.83 9.53 9.09
C GLN A 190 -11.67 9.29 10.59
N ALA A 191 -10.59 9.84 11.16
CA ALA A 191 -10.29 9.73 12.58
C ALA A 191 -11.34 10.37 13.48
N VAL A 192 -11.82 11.57 13.14
CA VAL A 192 -12.88 12.27 13.89
C VAL A 192 -14.19 11.51 13.84
N VAL A 193 -14.58 10.97 12.69
CA VAL A 193 -15.81 10.18 12.56
C VAL A 193 -15.71 8.86 13.34
N ASN A 194 -14.54 8.22 13.39
CA ASN A 194 -14.34 7.01 14.19
C ASN A 194 -14.44 7.30 15.70
N LEU A 195 -13.78 8.36 16.17
CA LEU A 195 -13.87 8.78 17.56
C LEU A 195 -15.30 9.16 17.95
N SER A 196 -15.99 9.92 17.10
CA SER A 196 -17.37 10.32 17.37
C SER A 196 -18.32 9.12 17.34
N SER A 197 -18.11 8.16 16.45
CA SER A 197 -18.89 6.91 16.42
C SER A 197 -18.70 6.07 17.67
N ALA A 198 -17.48 5.99 18.19
CA ALA A 198 -17.18 5.27 19.42
C ALA A 198 -17.86 5.91 20.64
N ILE A 199 -17.73 7.24 20.78
CA ILE A 199 -18.38 8.01 21.86
C ILE A 199 -19.90 7.94 21.74
N GLY A 200 -20.44 8.15 20.54
CA GLY A 200 -21.87 8.10 20.28
C GLY A 200 -22.45 6.72 20.57
N SER A 201 -21.77 5.66 20.14
CA SER A 201 -22.20 4.29 20.40
C SER A 201 -22.13 3.96 21.89
N MET A 202 -21.07 4.38 22.59
CA MET A 202 -20.94 4.21 24.04
C MET A 202 -22.07 4.93 24.80
N ALA A 203 -22.42 6.15 24.39
CA ALA A 203 -23.51 6.91 25.00
C ALA A 203 -24.87 6.25 24.75
N VAL A 204 -25.13 5.82 23.52
CA VAL A 204 -26.37 5.15 23.12
C VAL A 204 -26.52 3.81 23.86
N THR A 205 -25.49 2.97 23.87
CA THR A 205 -25.56 1.68 24.58
C THR A 205 -25.60 1.86 26.09
N GLY A 206 -24.94 2.87 26.65
CA GLY A 206 -25.05 3.20 28.07
C GLY A 206 -26.45 3.65 28.47
N LEU A 207 -27.11 4.44 27.61
CA LEU A 207 -28.52 4.83 27.80
C LEU A 207 -29.45 3.62 27.68
N PHE A 208 -29.28 2.76 26.68
CA PHE A 208 -30.09 1.54 26.56
C PHE A 208 -29.83 0.57 27.72
N ALA A 209 -28.59 0.43 28.18
CA ALA A 209 -28.26 -0.39 29.34
C ALA A 209 -28.89 0.16 30.62
N SER A 210 -28.87 1.48 30.82
CA SER A 210 -29.47 2.09 32.00
C SER A 210 -31.00 1.99 32.00
N LEU A 211 -31.66 2.10 30.84
CA LEU A 211 -33.12 1.99 30.74
C LEU A 211 -33.63 0.54 30.78
N PHE A 212 -32.96 -0.38 30.09
CA PHE A 212 -33.49 -1.73 29.85
C PHE A 212 -32.74 -2.83 30.60
N ALA A 213 -31.44 -2.67 30.88
CA ALA A 213 -30.65 -3.69 31.58
C ALA A 213 -30.63 -3.50 33.10
N SER A 214 -30.88 -2.28 33.60
CA SER A 214 -30.81 -1.96 35.03
C SER A 214 -31.80 -2.78 35.89
N ALA A 215 -33.07 -2.87 35.48
CA ALA A 215 -34.08 -3.62 36.21
C ALA A 215 -33.83 -5.14 36.21
N PRO A 216 -33.51 -5.80 35.07
CA PRO A 216 -33.08 -7.20 35.06
C PRO A 216 -31.82 -7.44 35.91
N LEU A 217 -30.80 -6.60 35.79
CA LEU A 217 -29.56 -6.73 36.57
C LEU A 217 -29.81 -6.59 38.07
N ALA A 218 -30.65 -5.64 38.47
CA ALA A 218 -31.05 -5.48 39.87
C ALA A 218 -31.81 -6.69 40.38
N ALA A 219 -32.76 -7.23 39.59
CA ALA A 219 -33.52 -8.42 39.94
C ALA A 219 -32.61 -9.66 40.09
N PHE A 220 -31.64 -9.84 39.19
CA PHE A 220 -30.64 -10.91 39.29
C PHE A 220 -29.72 -10.75 40.50
N ALA A 221 -29.28 -9.52 40.80
CA ALA A 221 -28.46 -9.24 41.98
C ALA A 221 -29.21 -9.53 43.29
N LEU A 222 -30.48 -9.11 43.38
CA LEU A 222 -31.33 -9.40 44.53
C LEU A 222 -31.62 -10.91 44.66
N ALA A 223 -31.88 -11.59 43.54
CA ALA A 223 -32.09 -13.05 43.51
C ALA A 223 -30.82 -13.85 43.89
N ALA A 224 -29.64 -13.25 43.69
CA ALA A 224 -28.36 -13.79 44.12
C ALA A 224 -28.04 -13.46 45.60
N GLY A 225 -28.92 -12.77 46.34
CA GLY A 225 -28.72 -12.42 47.74
C GLY A 225 -27.81 -11.19 47.98
N ILE A 226 -27.56 -10.38 46.94
CA ILE A 226 -26.79 -9.14 47.09
C ILE A 226 -27.70 -8.06 47.69
N THR A 227 -27.35 -7.60 48.90
CA THR A 227 -28.15 -6.61 49.65
C THR A 227 -28.17 -5.23 48.99
N ASN A 228 -27.14 -4.89 48.22
CA ASN A 228 -27.07 -3.63 47.47
C ASN A 228 -26.84 -3.88 45.96
N PRO A 229 -27.90 -3.95 45.14
CA PRO A 229 -27.80 -4.25 43.71
C PRO A 229 -27.23 -3.09 42.88
N VAL A 230 -27.12 -1.88 43.45
CA VAL A 230 -26.69 -0.67 42.72
C VAL A 230 -25.30 -0.86 42.10
N GLY A 231 -24.36 -1.49 42.83
CA GLY A 231 -23.02 -1.74 42.32
C GLY A 231 -23.01 -2.65 41.08
N VAL A 232 -23.84 -3.70 41.07
CA VAL A 232 -23.97 -4.62 39.94
C VAL A 232 -24.57 -3.92 38.73
N VAL A 233 -25.60 -3.09 38.95
CA VAL A 233 -26.24 -2.31 37.88
C VAL A 233 -25.26 -1.32 37.26
N VAL A 234 -24.57 -0.51 38.07
CA VAL A 234 -23.61 0.49 37.58
C VAL A 234 -22.48 -0.19 36.81
N LEU A 235 -21.89 -1.26 37.36
CA LEU A 235 -20.83 -2.00 36.70
C LEU A 235 -21.31 -2.64 35.38
N GLY A 236 -22.51 -3.22 35.38
CA GLY A 236 -23.13 -3.78 34.17
C GLY A 236 -23.35 -2.73 33.08
N VAL A 237 -23.84 -1.54 33.44
CA VAL A 237 -24.00 -0.42 32.50
C VAL A 237 -22.66 0.01 31.93
N ILE A 238 -21.62 0.14 32.75
CA ILE A 238 -20.26 0.50 32.28
C ILE A 238 -19.74 -0.56 31.29
N CYS A 239 -19.83 -1.84 31.63
CA CYS A 239 -19.38 -2.92 30.76
C CYS A 239 -20.12 -2.92 29.41
N LEU A 240 -21.45 -2.79 29.43
CA LEU A 240 -22.26 -2.72 28.20
C LEU A 240 -21.98 -1.46 27.37
N SER A 241 -21.69 -0.33 28.02
CA SER A 241 -21.29 0.91 27.35
C SER A 241 -19.98 0.74 26.59
N LEU A 242 -18.96 0.17 27.24
CA LEU A 242 -17.65 -0.09 26.62
C LEU A 242 -17.76 -1.07 25.45
N LEU A 243 -18.52 -2.15 25.62
CA LEU A 243 -18.77 -3.13 24.54
C LEU A 243 -19.49 -2.48 23.37
N GLY A 244 -20.52 -1.67 23.63
CA GLY A 244 -21.24 -0.92 22.60
C GLY A 244 -20.37 0.10 21.86
N GLY A 245 -19.52 0.82 22.58
CA GLY A 245 -18.54 1.74 22.00
C GLY A 245 -17.56 1.01 21.07
N ALA A 246 -17.01 -0.13 21.51
CA ALA A 246 -16.10 -0.94 20.70
C ALA A 246 -16.77 -1.50 19.44
N LEU A 247 -17.98 -2.05 19.56
CA LEU A 247 -18.74 -2.57 18.41
C LEU A 247 -19.11 -1.47 17.42
N GLY A 248 -19.57 -0.31 17.91
CA GLY A 248 -19.91 0.83 17.05
C GLY A 248 -18.71 1.39 16.32
N CYS A 249 -17.57 1.49 16.99
CA CYS A 249 -16.30 1.87 16.38
C CYS A 249 -15.88 0.86 15.30
N PHE A 250 -15.93 -0.45 15.61
CA PHE A 250 -15.59 -1.51 14.66
C PHE A 250 -16.44 -1.46 13.38
N ILE A 251 -17.78 -1.34 13.52
CA ILE A 251 -18.69 -1.27 12.37
C ILE A 251 -18.40 -0.01 11.53
N THR A 252 -18.19 1.13 12.19
CA THR A 252 -17.89 2.39 11.49
C THR A 252 -16.57 2.29 10.72
N ASN A 253 -15.53 1.71 11.33
CA ASN A 253 -14.25 1.48 10.67
C ASN A 253 -14.41 0.62 9.41
N GLN A 254 -15.20 -0.46 9.46
CA GLN A 254 -15.45 -1.32 8.29
C GLN A 254 -16.15 -0.56 7.15
N ILE A 255 -17.19 0.22 7.47
CA ILE A 255 -17.92 1.02 6.48
C ILE A 255 -17.01 2.07 5.85
N GLN A 256 -16.24 2.79 6.68
CA GLN A 256 -15.32 3.81 6.18
C GLN A 256 -14.23 3.21 5.30
N ASN A 257 -13.60 2.11 5.71
CA ASN A 257 -12.55 1.47 4.93
C ASN A 257 -13.07 1.02 3.57
N TYR A 258 -14.31 0.50 3.52
CA TYR A 258 -14.96 0.17 2.25
C TYR A 258 -15.17 1.40 1.36
N VAL A 259 -15.75 2.47 1.91
CA VAL A 259 -16.03 3.71 1.16
C VAL A 259 -14.75 4.39 0.67
N ILE A 260 -13.73 4.47 1.53
CA ILE A 260 -12.44 5.10 1.21
C ILE A 260 -11.72 4.30 0.12
N LYS A 261 -11.71 2.98 0.22
CA LYS A 261 -11.12 2.10 -0.80
C LYS A 261 -11.80 2.25 -2.16
N GLU A 262 -13.13 2.30 -2.17
CA GLU A 262 -13.91 2.43 -3.40
C GLU A 262 -13.74 3.81 -4.04
N ALA A 263 -13.66 4.86 -3.22
CA ALA A 263 -13.45 6.23 -3.69
C ALA A 263 -12.01 6.52 -4.16
N ASN A 264 -11.02 5.77 -3.66
CA ASN A 264 -9.59 6.04 -3.89
C ASN A 264 -8.86 4.85 -4.56
N LYS A 265 -9.49 4.19 -5.53
CA LYS A 265 -8.89 3.07 -6.27
C LYS A 265 -7.57 3.43 -6.96
N ASP A 266 -7.42 4.70 -7.33
CA ASP A 266 -6.27 5.20 -8.08
C ASP A 266 -5.12 5.69 -7.20
N ALA A 267 -5.28 5.67 -5.86
CA ALA A 267 -4.25 6.09 -4.93
C ALA A 267 -3.07 5.11 -4.85
N LEU A 268 -1.92 5.59 -4.35
CA LEU A 268 -0.73 4.77 -4.10
C LEU A 268 -1.05 3.50 -3.30
N ASP A 269 -1.82 3.67 -2.23
CA ASP A 269 -2.42 2.58 -1.46
C ASP A 269 -3.93 2.84 -1.30
N PRO A 270 -4.82 2.04 -1.92
CA PRO A 270 -6.26 2.18 -1.77
C PRO A 270 -6.77 1.94 -0.35
N LEU A 271 -6.04 1.21 0.50
CA LEU A 271 -6.45 0.94 1.89
C LEU A 271 -6.11 2.08 2.85
N ASP A 272 -5.04 2.85 2.57
CA ASP A 272 -4.65 4.01 3.37
C ASP A 272 -4.18 5.20 2.48
N PRO A 273 -5.10 5.76 1.66
CA PRO A 273 -4.74 6.73 0.62
C PRO A 273 -4.21 8.05 1.20
N HIS A 274 -4.64 8.43 2.40
CA HIS A 274 -4.24 9.68 3.03
C HIS A 274 -2.89 9.60 3.76
N ARG A 275 -2.43 8.40 4.10
CA ARG A 275 -1.14 8.18 4.77
C ARG A 275 0.01 8.09 3.76
N TYR A 276 -0.21 7.37 2.67
CA TYR A 276 0.82 7.13 1.65
C TYR A 276 0.68 8.01 0.41
N GLY A 277 -0.50 8.60 0.17
CA GLY A 277 -0.73 9.54 -0.94
C GLY A 277 -0.17 10.94 -0.69
N LEU A 278 0.06 11.66 -1.80
CA LEU A 278 0.36 13.09 -1.76
C LEU A 278 -0.94 13.87 -2.00
N THR A 279 -1.19 14.89 -1.17
CA THR A 279 -2.26 15.85 -1.46
C THR A 279 -1.80 16.82 -2.56
N LEU A 280 -2.75 17.45 -3.25
CA LEU A 280 -2.43 18.45 -4.29
C LEU A 280 -1.51 19.57 -3.75
N GLU A 281 -1.73 19.99 -2.50
CA GLU A 281 -0.90 20.99 -1.82
C GLU A 281 0.53 20.48 -1.58
N GLN A 282 0.68 19.22 -1.18
CA GLN A 282 1.98 18.57 -1.00
C GLN A 282 2.71 18.42 -2.34
N GLU A 283 2.02 18.00 -3.40
CA GLU A 283 2.60 17.91 -4.75
C GLU A 283 3.11 19.28 -5.23
N GLN A 284 2.31 20.34 -5.06
CA GLN A 284 2.72 21.70 -5.43
C GLN A 284 3.89 22.21 -4.58
N HIS A 285 3.94 21.85 -3.29
CA HIS A 285 5.07 22.21 -2.43
C HIS A 285 6.36 21.49 -2.86
N LEU A 286 6.27 20.19 -3.18
CA LEU A 286 7.39 19.40 -3.66
C LEU A 286 7.92 19.90 -5.01
N ILE A 287 7.03 20.25 -5.95
CA ILE A 287 7.40 20.85 -7.23
C ILE A 287 8.15 22.17 -7.01
N ARG A 288 7.63 23.05 -6.13
CA ARG A 288 8.30 24.32 -5.79
C ARG A 288 9.69 24.14 -5.20
N ASN A 289 9.91 23.03 -4.50
CA ASN A 289 11.20 22.67 -3.92
C ASN A 289 12.06 21.80 -4.86
N ASN A 290 11.75 21.73 -6.17
CA ASN A 290 12.50 20.97 -7.18
C ASN A 290 12.63 19.46 -6.88
N PHE A 291 11.59 18.86 -6.30
CA PHE A 291 11.47 17.41 -6.21
C PHE A 291 10.77 16.82 -7.44
N ASP A 292 11.26 15.67 -7.90
CA ASP A 292 10.59 14.85 -8.90
C ASP A 292 9.51 13.99 -8.22
N LEU A 293 8.25 14.26 -8.56
CA LEU A 293 7.11 13.57 -7.96
C LEU A 293 7.11 12.06 -8.21
N ILE A 294 7.58 11.59 -9.38
CA ILE A 294 7.62 10.15 -9.67
C ILE A 294 8.62 9.48 -8.73
N LYS A 295 9.79 10.09 -8.54
CA LYS A 295 10.81 9.56 -7.63
C LYS A 295 10.36 9.56 -6.18
N VAL A 296 9.68 10.62 -5.74
CA VAL A 296 9.10 10.70 -4.40
C VAL A 296 8.06 9.59 -4.20
N LYS A 297 7.14 9.41 -5.16
CA LYS A 297 6.11 8.36 -5.09
C LYS A 297 6.75 6.96 -5.06
N CYS A 298 7.75 6.68 -5.89
CA CYS A 298 8.50 5.42 -5.85
C CYS A 298 9.21 5.20 -4.50
N ALA A 299 9.82 6.24 -3.92
CA ALA A 299 10.46 6.14 -2.61
C ALA A 299 9.44 5.86 -1.49
N ILE A 300 8.25 6.45 -1.55
CA ILE A 300 7.15 6.15 -0.62
C ILE A 300 6.71 4.70 -0.76
N VAL A 301 6.56 4.18 -1.98
CA VAL A 301 6.20 2.78 -2.25
C VAL A 301 7.27 1.82 -1.70
N ALA A 302 8.56 2.13 -1.91
CA ALA A 302 9.66 1.32 -1.39
C ALA A 302 9.70 1.29 0.14
N LEU A 303 9.43 2.42 0.80
CA LEU A 303 9.30 2.48 2.27
C LEU A 303 8.06 1.73 2.76
N HIS A 304 6.96 1.81 2.02
CA HIS A 304 5.73 1.08 2.33
C HIS A 304 5.93 -0.44 2.25
N GLU A 305 6.66 -0.92 1.23
CA GLU A 305 7.03 -2.32 1.09
C GLU A 305 7.78 -2.86 2.33
N GLN A 306 8.62 -2.03 2.96
CA GLN A 306 9.36 -2.39 4.19
C GLN A 306 8.49 -2.39 5.45
N ILE A 307 7.47 -1.54 5.50
CA ILE A 307 6.49 -1.54 6.61
C ILE A 307 5.66 -2.84 6.57
N GLY A 308 5.34 -3.31 5.36
CA GLY A 308 4.55 -4.52 5.11
C GLY A 308 3.06 -4.22 4.88
N LYS A 309 2.22 -5.27 4.91
CA LYS A 309 0.81 -5.22 4.49
C LYS A 309 -0.05 -4.22 5.27
N GLU A 310 0.19 -4.08 6.56
CA GLU A 310 -0.59 -3.21 7.44
C GLU A 310 0.34 -2.52 8.43
N MET A 311 0.13 -1.22 8.61
CA MET A 311 0.81 -0.48 9.66
C MET A 311 0.31 -0.97 11.03
N PRO A 312 1.16 -1.54 11.90
CA PRO A 312 0.74 -1.89 13.24
C PRO A 312 0.18 -0.67 13.98
N PRO A 313 -0.84 -0.88 14.82
CA PRO A 313 -1.42 0.19 15.61
C PRO A 313 -0.37 0.88 16.48
N ARG A 314 -0.56 2.18 16.73
CA ARG A 314 0.36 3.05 17.47
C ARG A 314 0.72 2.50 18.84
N LEU A 315 -0.25 1.92 19.53
CA LEU A 315 -0.02 1.29 20.84
C LEU A 315 1.05 0.18 20.72
N HIS A 316 0.92 -0.70 19.73
CA HIS A 316 1.92 -1.75 19.49
C HIS A 316 3.28 -1.15 19.10
N ARG A 317 3.32 -0.11 18.27
CA ARG A 317 4.57 0.58 17.93
C ARG A 317 5.24 1.20 19.15
N ILE A 318 4.50 1.84 20.06
CA ILE A 318 5.11 2.44 21.26
C ILE A 318 5.78 1.40 22.16
N PHE A 319 5.20 0.21 22.30
CA PHE A 319 5.70 -0.82 23.21
C PHE A 319 6.60 -1.88 22.56
N SER A 320 6.58 -2.00 21.23
CA SER A 320 7.21 -3.11 20.51
C SER A 320 7.69 -2.72 19.11
N ASP A 321 8.35 -1.56 18.97
CA ASP A 321 8.99 -1.13 17.71
C ASP A 321 10.31 -1.88 17.42
N SER A 322 10.29 -3.22 17.49
CA SER A 322 11.46 -4.04 17.15
C SER A 322 11.91 -3.86 15.70
N ASP A 323 10.97 -3.50 14.83
CA ASP A 323 11.15 -3.49 13.37
C ASP A 323 11.43 -2.09 12.83
N GLY A 324 11.45 -1.05 13.68
CA GLY A 324 11.70 0.35 13.27
C GLY A 324 10.64 0.92 12.33
N LYS A 325 9.41 0.39 12.37
CA LYS A 325 8.32 0.78 11.45
C LYS A 325 7.85 2.21 11.70
N GLN A 326 7.96 2.69 12.93
CA GLN A 326 7.71 4.09 13.25
C GLN A 326 8.67 5.02 12.50
N ALA A 327 9.96 4.69 12.51
CA ALA A 327 10.98 5.48 11.82
C ALA A 327 10.78 5.48 10.29
N LEU A 328 10.35 4.34 9.71
CA LEU A 328 9.98 4.27 8.29
C LEU A 328 8.80 5.18 7.96
N LEU A 329 7.78 5.20 8.81
CA LEU A 329 6.62 6.06 8.58
C LEU A 329 6.95 7.54 8.79
N ASP A 330 7.81 7.88 9.74
CA ASP A 330 8.29 9.25 9.91
C ASP A 330 9.15 9.70 8.71
N LYS A 331 9.91 8.79 8.08
CA LYS A 331 10.54 9.06 6.77
C LYS A 331 9.52 9.37 5.69
N ILE A 332 8.42 8.62 5.61
CA ILE A 332 7.32 8.88 4.66
C ILE A 332 6.69 10.26 4.93
N ARG A 333 6.44 10.62 6.19
CA ARG A 333 5.93 11.94 6.56
C ARG A 333 6.86 13.07 6.12
N ASN A 334 8.16 12.93 6.39
CA ASN A 334 9.18 13.91 5.99
C ASN A 334 9.30 14.04 4.47
N LEU A 335 9.12 12.94 3.74
CA LEU A 335 9.04 12.91 2.29
C LEU A 335 7.83 13.70 1.78
N ARG A 336 6.65 13.43 2.34
CA ARG A 336 5.40 14.09 1.94
C ARG A 336 5.39 15.59 2.26
N SER A 337 6.00 15.98 3.37
CA SER A 337 6.13 17.40 3.76
C SER A 337 7.23 18.14 3.01
N GLY A 338 8.08 17.43 2.25
CA GLY A 338 9.25 18.01 1.58
C GLY A 338 10.37 18.45 2.54
N GLN A 339 10.36 17.92 3.77
CA GLN A 339 11.42 18.15 4.76
C GLN A 339 12.57 17.14 4.64
N ALA A 340 12.34 16.04 3.91
CA ALA A 340 13.40 15.08 3.61
C ALA A 340 14.45 15.70 2.68
N GLY A 341 15.72 15.34 2.89
CA GLY A 341 16.77 15.67 1.94
C GLY A 341 16.53 15.02 0.57
N TYR A 342 17.22 15.52 -0.46
CA TYR A 342 17.12 14.97 -1.81
C TYR A 342 17.63 13.54 -1.96
N LEU A 343 18.44 13.06 -1.02
CA LEU A 343 18.98 11.70 -1.03
C LEU A 343 18.30 10.90 0.08
N ILE A 344 17.65 9.80 -0.29
CA ILE A 344 16.97 8.92 0.66
C ILE A 344 17.44 7.49 0.48
N THR A 345 17.75 6.88 1.61
CA THR A 345 18.19 5.50 1.68
C THR A 345 17.07 4.63 2.24
N VAL A 346 16.70 3.62 1.48
CA VAL A 346 15.62 2.67 1.77
C VAL A 346 16.22 1.27 1.82
N GLY A 347 15.98 0.52 2.90
CA GLY A 347 16.49 -0.85 3.07
C GLY A 347 17.80 -0.95 3.84
N THR A 348 18.22 -2.20 4.08
CA THR A 348 19.39 -2.56 4.88
C THR A 348 20.23 -3.61 4.17
N GLY A 349 21.56 -3.49 4.27
CA GLY A 349 22.49 -4.49 3.72
C GLY A 349 22.53 -4.47 2.19
N ALA A 350 22.55 -5.65 1.57
CA ALA A 350 22.70 -5.81 0.12
C ALA A 350 21.51 -5.27 -0.71
N ASN A 351 20.33 -5.08 -0.08
CA ASN A 351 19.10 -4.61 -0.74
C ASN A 351 18.86 -3.11 -0.52
N GLN A 352 19.93 -2.35 -0.25
CA GLN A 352 19.84 -0.92 0.00
C GLN A 352 19.65 -0.14 -1.31
N LEU A 353 18.61 0.69 -1.34
CA LEU A 353 18.26 1.57 -2.45
C LEU A 353 18.52 3.03 -2.07
N HIS A 354 19.11 3.79 -2.98
CA HIS A 354 19.46 5.21 -2.80
C HIS A 354 18.72 6.09 -3.81
N PHE A 355 17.62 6.69 -3.38
CA PHE A 355 16.83 7.57 -4.23
C PHE A 355 17.43 8.98 -4.24
N ASN A 356 17.73 9.49 -5.44
CA ASN A 356 17.99 10.91 -5.67
C ASN A 356 16.73 11.59 -6.23
N LEU A 357 16.04 12.33 -5.38
CA LEU A 357 14.72 12.91 -5.63
C LEU A 357 14.74 14.22 -6.44
N ARG A 358 15.92 14.70 -6.86
CA ARG A 358 16.00 15.88 -7.73
C ARG A 358 15.41 15.57 -9.10
N LEU A 359 14.85 16.59 -9.74
CA LEU A 359 14.56 16.50 -11.18
C LEU A 359 15.83 16.10 -11.93
N PRO A 360 15.72 15.20 -12.93
CA PRO A 360 16.86 14.88 -13.79
C PRO A 360 17.35 16.19 -14.43
N SER A 361 18.61 16.53 -14.20
CA SER A 361 19.28 17.56 -14.96
C SER A 361 19.37 17.05 -16.39
N ILE A 362 18.49 17.54 -17.27
CA ILE A 362 18.65 17.35 -18.70
C ILE A 362 20.01 17.96 -19.02
N PRO A 363 21.03 17.18 -19.43
CA PRO A 363 22.21 17.80 -19.99
C PRO A 363 21.71 18.57 -21.20
N VAL A 364 21.77 19.90 -21.13
CA VAL A 364 21.65 20.73 -22.32
C VAL A 364 22.77 20.24 -23.22
N GLN A 365 22.44 19.41 -24.21
CA GLN A 365 23.38 19.20 -25.28
C GLN A 365 23.66 20.61 -25.81
N PRO A 366 24.91 21.09 -25.80
CA PRO A 366 25.22 22.25 -26.61
C PRO A 366 24.71 21.89 -27.99
N VAL A 367 23.75 22.67 -28.48
CA VAL A 367 23.44 22.65 -29.90
C VAL A 367 24.80 22.92 -30.53
N GLU A 368 25.43 21.89 -31.08
CA GLU A 368 26.46 22.11 -32.07
C GLU A 368 25.72 22.91 -33.13
N GLU A 369 25.96 24.22 -33.13
CA GLU A 369 25.71 25.04 -34.29
C GLU A 369 26.32 24.25 -35.44
N ILE A 370 25.44 23.69 -36.27
CA ILE A 370 25.79 23.18 -37.57
C ILE A 370 26.32 24.41 -38.29
N ASN A 371 27.62 24.65 -38.17
CA ASN A 371 28.35 25.61 -38.97
C ASN A 371 28.19 25.14 -40.42
N PRO A 372 27.41 25.83 -41.26
CA PRO A 372 27.40 25.56 -42.68
C PRO A 372 28.61 26.30 -43.26
N SER A 373 29.81 25.78 -43.02
CA SER A 373 31.00 26.20 -43.75
C SER A 373 31.94 25.01 -43.92
N VAL A 374 31.42 23.95 -44.53
CA VAL A 374 32.27 23.01 -45.24
C VAL A 374 32.78 23.73 -46.49
N ASN A 375 34.07 24.01 -46.46
CA ASN A 375 34.89 24.29 -47.62
C ASN A 375 34.57 23.30 -48.74
N SER A 376 33.86 23.76 -49.78
CA SER A 376 33.94 23.16 -51.10
C SER A 376 35.30 23.51 -51.69
N SER A 377 36.33 22.75 -51.34
CA SER A 377 37.52 22.64 -52.17
C SER A 377 37.11 21.86 -53.42
N GLU A 378 36.91 22.57 -54.53
CA GLU A 378 36.84 22.00 -55.86
C GLU A 378 38.15 21.27 -56.17
N GLY A 379 38.19 19.98 -55.82
CA GLY A 379 39.16 19.03 -56.35
C GLY A 379 38.69 18.60 -57.72
N TYR A 380 39.15 19.30 -58.75
CA TYR A 380 39.09 18.89 -60.15
C TYR A 380 39.77 17.51 -60.27
N HIS A 381 38.98 16.44 -60.32
CA HIS A 381 39.43 15.14 -60.80
C HIS A 381 39.38 15.16 -62.33
N ASP A 382 40.54 15.37 -62.91
CA ASP A 382 40.84 15.24 -64.34
C ASP A 382 40.62 13.77 -64.74
N TYR A 383 39.53 13.49 -65.46
CA TYR A 383 39.29 12.20 -66.08
C TYR A 383 40.05 12.18 -67.42
N PRO A 384 40.96 11.22 -67.68
CA PRO A 384 41.55 11.10 -69.00
C PRO A 384 40.49 10.72 -70.02
N GLU A 385 40.40 11.55 -71.05
CA GLU A 385 39.57 11.43 -72.23
C GLU A 385 39.79 10.07 -72.93
N PRO A 386 38.75 9.31 -73.29
CA PRO A 386 38.92 8.05 -74.02
C PRO A 386 39.27 8.32 -75.48
N SER A 387 40.50 7.97 -75.86
CA SER A 387 41.02 8.03 -77.23
C SER A 387 40.20 7.16 -78.19
N ALA A 388 39.76 7.74 -79.31
CA ALA A 388 39.08 7.02 -80.38
C ALA A 388 39.98 5.94 -81.02
N PRO A 389 39.42 4.80 -81.47
CA PRO A 389 40.21 3.75 -82.11
C PRO A 389 40.72 4.20 -83.50
N PRO A 390 41.90 3.74 -83.93
CA PRO A 390 42.46 4.09 -85.23
C PRO A 390 41.60 3.52 -86.37
N ALA A 391 41.28 4.38 -87.34
CA ALA A 391 40.71 3.95 -88.62
C ALA A 391 41.81 3.23 -89.43
N TYR A 392 41.48 2.05 -89.94
CA TYR A 392 42.28 1.36 -90.95
C TYR A 392 42.05 2.05 -92.29
N ASP A 393 43.13 2.50 -92.93
CA ASP A 393 43.38 2.41 -94.37
C ASP A 393 44.89 2.46 -94.64
#